data_AF-A0A967U3H3-F1
#
_entry.id   AF-A0A967U3H3-F1
#
_cell.length_a   1.000
_cell.length_b   1.000
_cell.length_c   1.000
_cell.angle_alpha   90.00
_cell.angle_beta   90.00
_cell.angle_gamma   90.00
#
_symmetry.space_group_name_H-M   'P 1'
#
loop_
_entity.id
_entity.type
_entity.pdbx_description
1 polymer ?
#
loop_
_entity_poly.entity_id
_entity_poly.type
_entity_poly.pdbx_seq_one_letter_code
_entity_poly.pdbx_strand_id
1 'polypeptide(L)'
;MGEAIINGSKYRNKVVGISIHEACHAMIQQGGYRIPSWVNEGIAEYFETIEISESHVLFKPQHERHSEIAALLKEKQLITLLEFFGLSNSVWKNRNLVEDRTSRSIAWSLVHFLMSSKDGTETIKKIMNNFSIDDETPLIFIVNKSYSGGLNLLEKNWHAFLKSSPSAHVFNSNQ
;
A
#
# COMPACT_ATOMS: atom_id res chain seq x y z
N MET A 1 7.63 -21.71 38.95
CA MET A 1 8.56 -21.48 37.82
C MET A 1 7.69 -21.53 36.57
N GLY A 2 7.20 -20.38 36.10
CA GLY A 2 6.24 -20.28 34.99
C GLY A 2 6.89 -19.57 33.83
N GLU A 3 6.79 -20.17 32.65
CA GLU A 3 7.48 -19.79 31.41
C GLU A 3 7.02 -18.42 30.89
N ALA A 4 7.94 -17.47 30.87
CA ALA A 4 7.82 -16.23 30.10
C ALA A 4 8.61 -16.38 28.79
N ILE A 5 8.14 -17.24 27.87
CA ILE A 5 8.74 -17.38 26.54
C ILE A 5 7.88 -16.70 25.45
N ILE A 6 6.62 -16.38 25.76
CA ILE A 6 5.68 -15.73 24.83
C ILE A 6 5.80 -14.19 24.93
N ASN A 7 6.90 -13.63 24.45
CA ASN A 7 6.95 -12.18 24.15
C ASN A 7 8.03 -11.81 23.14
N GLY A 8 9.17 -12.53 23.11
CA GLY A 8 10.30 -12.16 22.25
C GLY A 8 10.11 -12.31 20.73
N SER A 9 9.17 -13.15 20.26
CA SER A 9 8.92 -13.36 18.82
C SER A 9 8.08 -12.23 18.21
N LYS A 10 7.02 -11.79 18.90
CA LYS A 10 6.13 -10.72 18.43
C LYS A 10 6.86 -9.38 18.30
N TYR A 11 7.68 -9.01 19.30
CA TYR A 11 8.49 -7.78 19.23
C TYR A 11 9.54 -7.86 18.12
N ARG A 12 10.15 -9.03 17.91
CA ARG A 12 11.11 -9.26 16.82
C ARG A 12 10.47 -9.10 15.44
N ASN A 13 9.30 -9.71 15.22
CA ASN A 13 8.58 -9.58 13.95
C ASN A 13 8.19 -8.13 13.68
N LYS A 14 7.75 -7.40 14.71
CA LYS A 14 7.45 -5.97 14.59
C LYS A 14 8.69 -5.14 14.24
N VAL A 15 9.83 -5.38 14.90
CA VAL A 15 11.09 -4.66 14.61
C VAL A 15 11.59 -4.97 13.19
N VAL A 16 11.51 -6.23 12.76
CA VAL A 16 11.88 -6.64 11.40
C VAL A 16 10.97 -5.97 10.37
N GLY A 17 9.65 -6.00 10.58
CA GLY A 17 8.70 -5.33 9.70
C GLY A 17 8.97 -3.83 9.56
N ILE A 18 9.17 -3.13 10.68
CA ILE A 18 9.54 -1.70 10.66
C ILE A 18 10.87 -1.48 9.93
N SER A 19 11.86 -2.35 10.14
CA SER A 19 13.15 -2.23 9.47
C SER A 19 13.02 -2.40 7.95
N ILE A 20 12.14 -3.29 7.50
CA ILE A 20 11.81 -3.49 6.07
C ILE A 20 11.05 -2.28 5.51
N HIS A 21 10.11 -1.72 6.27
CA HIS A 21 9.39 -0.50 5.91
C HIS A 21 10.36 0.66 5.63
N GLU A 22 11.25 0.95 6.58
CA GLU A 22 12.26 2.01 6.41
C GLU A 22 13.28 1.70 5.31
N ALA A 23 13.67 0.42 5.15
CA ALA A 23 14.53 0.00 4.05
C ALA A 23 13.87 0.22 2.68
N CYS A 24 12.56 0.01 2.54
CA CYS A 24 11.84 0.30 1.30
C CYS A 24 11.95 1.78 0.92
N HIS A 25 11.73 2.69 1.88
CA HIS A 25 11.92 4.12 1.66
C HIS A 25 13.36 4.44 1.23
N ALA A 26 14.35 3.86 1.90
CA ALA A 26 15.75 4.09 1.57
C ALA A 26 16.11 3.59 0.16
N MET A 27 15.63 2.39 -0.24
CA MET A 27 15.87 1.84 -1.57
C MET A 27 15.25 2.70 -2.67
N ILE A 28 14.02 3.17 -2.48
CA ILE A 28 13.35 4.06 -3.44
C ILE A 28 14.11 5.37 -3.59
N GLN A 29 14.53 5.98 -2.47
CA GLN A 29 15.32 7.22 -2.47
C GLN A 29 16.69 7.04 -3.15
N GLN A 30 17.40 5.95 -2.85
CA GLN A 30 18.70 5.64 -3.47
C GLN A 30 18.60 5.36 -4.97
N GLY A 31 17.47 4.80 -5.41
CA GLY A 31 17.20 4.58 -6.84
C GLY A 31 16.99 5.88 -7.64
N GLY A 32 16.91 7.03 -6.99
CA GLY A 32 16.71 8.33 -7.63
C GLY A 32 15.29 8.55 -8.16
N TYR A 33 14.35 7.67 -7.83
CA TYR A 33 12.97 7.78 -8.27
C TYR A 33 12.22 8.82 -7.44
N ARG A 34 11.58 9.78 -8.11
CA ARG A 34 10.47 10.51 -7.51
C ARG A 34 9.21 9.68 -7.70
N ILE A 35 8.50 9.36 -6.63
CA ILE A 35 7.25 8.61 -6.71
C ILE A 35 6.17 9.28 -5.85
N PRO A 36 4.88 9.05 -6.16
CA PRO A 36 3.81 9.61 -5.35
C PRO A 36 3.89 9.11 -3.90
N SER A 37 3.61 9.99 -2.93
CA SER A 37 3.68 9.68 -1.50
C SER A 37 2.89 8.42 -1.13
N TRP A 38 1.68 8.24 -1.71
CA TRP A 38 0.86 7.06 -1.45
C TRP A 38 1.48 5.77 -1.99
N VAL A 39 2.24 5.81 -3.09
CA VAL A 39 2.92 4.62 -3.62
C VAL A 39 4.09 4.28 -2.74
N ASN A 40 4.92 5.27 -2.36
CA ASN A 40 6.07 5.06 -1.48
C ASN A 40 5.66 4.38 -0.16
N GLU A 41 4.61 4.93 0.45
CA GLU A 41 4.12 4.49 1.74
C GLU A 41 3.33 3.19 1.63
N GLY A 42 2.44 3.07 0.63
CA GLY A 42 1.69 1.83 0.41
C GLY A 42 2.59 0.64 0.11
N ILE A 43 3.70 0.84 -0.62
CA ILE A 43 4.72 -0.19 -0.86
C ILE A 43 5.42 -0.56 0.45
N ALA A 44 5.92 0.42 1.21
CA ALA A 44 6.58 0.17 2.48
C ALA A 44 5.68 -0.63 3.46
N GLU A 45 4.41 -0.26 3.53
CA GLU A 45 3.38 -0.95 4.32
C GLU A 45 3.04 -2.36 3.81
N TYR A 46 3.07 -2.55 2.49
CA TYR A 46 2.86 -3.86 1.87
C TYR A 46 4.01 -4.82 2.17
N PHE A 47 5.25 -4.32 2.15
CA PHE A 47 6.45 -5.12 2.45
C PHE A 47 6.67 -5.34 3.95
N GLU A 48 6.10 -4.50 4.84
CA GLU A 48 6.20 -4.68 6.31
C GLU A 48 5.71 -6.06 6.79
N THR A 49 4.77 -6.67 6.07
CA THR A 49 4.17 -7.97 6.42
C THR A 49 4.78 -9.16 5.66
N ILE A 50 5.94 -8.96 5.03
CA ILE A 50 6.63 -10.01 4.27
C ILE A 50 7.11 -11.13 5.20
N GLU A 51 6.86 -12.37 4.81
CA GLU A 51 7.44 -13.56 5.42
C GLU A 51 8.19 -14.33 4.35
N ILE A 52 9.49 -14.50 4.58
CA ILE A 52 10.39 -15.20 3.68
C ILE A 52 10.66 -16.58 4.27
N SER A 53 10.41 -17.61 3.47
CA SER A 53 10.77 -18.99 3.78
C SER A 53 11.67 -19.55 2.68
N GLU A 54 12.13 -20.80 2.83
CA GLU A 54 12.98 -21.47 1.84
C GLU A 54 12.28 -21.66 0.49
N SER A 55 10.94 -21.80 0.47
CA SER A 55 10.19 -22.22 -0.73
C SER A 55 9.25 -21.15 -1.29
N HIS A 56 8.91 -20.15 -0.49
CA HIS A 56 7.99 -19.09 -0.90
C HIS A 56 8.22 -17.79 -0.12
N VAL A 57 7.81 -16.70 -0.75
CA VAL A 57 7.68 -15.38 -0.13
C VAL A 57 6.19 -15.08 0.00
N LEU A 58 5.75 -14.74 1.20
CA LEU A 58 4.37 -14.45 1.52
C LEU A 58 4.21 -12.98 1.92
N PHE A 59 3.18 -12.32 1.41
CA PHE A 59 2.79 -10.98 1.85
C PHE A 59 1.44 -11.08 2.55
N LYS A 60 1.43 -10.90 3.87
CA LYS A 60 0.19 -11.03 4.66
C LYS A 60 -0.66 -9.76 4.56
N PRO A 61 -1.99 -9.89 4.44
CA PRO A 61 -2.86 -8.72 4.49
C PRO A 61 -2.91 -8.13 5.90
N GLN A 62 -3.05 -6.80 6.00
CA GLN A 62 -3.29 -6.08 7.24
C GLN A 62 -4.81 -6.00 7.50
N HIS A 63 -5.40 -7.07 8.05
CA HIS A 63 -6.85 -7.21 8.21
C HIS A 63 -7.52 -6.09 9.03
N GLU A 64 -6.84 -5.56 10.05
CA GLU A 64 -7.34 -4.45 10.87
C GLU A 64 -7.54 -3.19 10.01
N ARG A 65 -6.51 -2.76 9.29
CA ARG A 65 -6.58 -1.62 8.36
C ARG A 65 -7.58 -1.83 7.24
N HIS A 66 -7.66 -3.04 6.69
CA HIS A 66 -8.69 -3.37 5.69
C HIS A 66 -10.09 -3.15 6.26
N SER A 67 -10.33 -3.61 7.48
CA SER A 67 -11.64 -3.50 8.15
C SER A 67 -12.00 -2.04 8.45
N GLU A 68 -11.02 -1.22 8.86
CA GLU A 68 -11.19 0.22 9.08
C GLU A 68 -11.68 0.93 7.80
N ILE A 69 -10.99 0.72 6.67
CA ILE A 69 -11.36 1.38 5.41
C ILE A 69 -12.68 0.84 4.86
N ALA A 70 -12.91 -0.47 5.00
CA ALA A 70 -14.17 -1.08 4.62
C ALA A 70 -15.36 -0.49 5.42
N ALA A 71 -15.15 -0.18 6.70
CA ALA A 71 -16.13 0.52 7.53
C ALA A 71 -16.38 1.95 7.02
N LEU A 72 -15.32 2.72 6.75
CA LEU A 72 -15.46 4.07 6.17
C LEU A 72 -16.22 4.05 4.83
N LEU A 73 -15.95 3.06 3.97
CA LEU A 73 -16.67 2.88 2.70
C LEU A 73 -18.16 2.59 2.95
N LYS A 74 -18.47 1.69 3.91
CA LYS A 74 -19.84 1.33 4.28
C LYS A 74 -20.62 2.52 4.84
N GLU A 75 -19.94 3.36 5.62
CA GLU A 75 -20.50 4.56 6.25
C GLU A 75 -20.55 5.78 5.30
N LYS A 76 -20.05 5.62 4.06
CA LYS A 76 -19.94 6.70 3.06
C LYS A 76 -19.08 7.88 3.54
N GLN A 77 -18.09 7.59 4.39
CA GLN A 77 -17.11 8.55 4.91
C GLN A 77 -15.75 8.43 4.24
N LEU A 78 -15.53 7.38 3.45
CA LEU A 78 -14.31 7.21 2.68
C LEU A 78 -14.24 8.28 1.56
N ILE A 79 -13.14 9.04 1.54
CA ILE A 79 -12.85 9.98 0.45
C ILE A 79 -12.64 9.25 -0.88
N THR A 80 -12.97 9.90 -1.98
CA THR A 80 -12.73 9.38 -3.33
C THR A 80 -11.23 9.30 -3.64
N LEU A 81 -10.83 8.46 -4.59
CA LEU A 81 -9.46 8.43 -5.12
C LEU A 81 -9.10 9.74 -5.81
N LEU A 82 -10.08 10.46 -6.38
CA LEU A 82 -9.86 11.81 -6.92
C LEU A 82 -9.38 12.76 -5.82
N GLU A 83 -10.08 12.79 -4.69
CA GLU A 83 -9.72 13.61 -3.53
C GLU A 83 -8.39 13.13 -2.91
N PHE A 84 -8.21 11.82 -2.77
CA PHE A 84 -7.01 11.23 -2.18
C PHE A 84 -5.75 11.55 -2.99
N PHE A 85 -5.79 11.42 -4.31
CA PHE A 85 -4.66 11.77 -5.18
C PHE A 85 -4.44 13.28 -5.31
N GLY A 86 -5.47 14.09 -5.00
CA GLY A 86 -5.37 15.55 -4.94
C GLY A 86 -4.87 16.11 -3.62
N LEU A 87 -4.63 15.28 -2.59
CA LEU A 87 -4.12 15.75 -1.31
C LEU A 87 -2.72 16.35 -1.45
N SER A 88 -2.52 17.53 -0.88
CA SER A 88 -1.17 18.09 -0.73
C SER A 88 -0.35 17.26 0.26
N ASN A 89 0.97 17.32 0.15
CA ASN A 89 1.87 16.63 1.08
C ASN A 89 1.63 17.03 2.56
N SER A 90 1.25 18.28 2.83
CA SER A 90 0.95 18.72 4.20
C SER A 90 -0.34 18.09 4.75
N VAL A 91 -1.40 18.01 3.93
CA VAL A 91 -2.66 17.36 4.32
C VAL A 91 -2.48 15.86 4.48
N TRP A 92 -1.73 15.23 3.57
CA TRP A 92 -1.41 13.81 3.63
C TRP A 92 -0.67 13.47 4.94
N LYS A 93 0.36 14.26 5.29
CA LYS A 93 1.08 14.11 6.57
C LYS A 93 0.18 14.36 7.78
N ASN A 94 -0.66 15.39 7.77
CA ASN A 94 -1.54 15.71 8.90
C ASN A 94 -2.52 14.56 9.19
N ARG A 95 -3.18 14.01 8.16
CA ARG A 95 -4.07 12.85 8.30
C ARG A 95 -3.38 11.59 8.85
N ASN A 96 -2.05 11.50 8.75
CA ASN A 96 -1.28 10.39 9.31
C ASN A 96 -0.78 10.66 10.74
N LEU A 97 -0.59 11.92 11.12
CA LEU A 97 -0.14 12.32 12.45
C LEU A 97 -1.30 12.33 13.46
N VAL A 98 -2.52 12.56 13.00
CA VAL A 98 -3.75 12.41 13.79
C VAL A 98 -4.09 10.92 13.92
N GLU A 99 -4.79 10.52 15.00
CA GLU A 99 -5.23 9.14 15.25
C GLU A 99 -5.96 8.48 14.06
N ASP A 100 -6.46 9.30 13.12
CA ASP A 100 -7.11 8.92 11.87
C ASP A 100 -6.29 7.89 11.05
N ARG A 101 -4.95 8.02 10.91
CA ARG A 101 -4.05 7.14 10.09
C ARG A 101 -4.57 6.75 8.70
N THR A 102 -5.65 7.35 8.23
CA THR A 102 -6.47 6.87 7.11
C THR A 102 -5.73 6.96 5.80
N SER A 103 -4.79 7.90 5.64
CA SER A 103 -4.05 8.03 4.37
C SER A 103 -3.07 6.87 4.15
N ARG A 104 -2.39 6.38 5.21
CA ARG A 104 -1.56 5.16 5.17
C ARG A 104 -2.41 3.91 4.96
N SER A 105 -3.57 3.82 5.62
CA SER A 105 -4.50 2.70 5.42
C SER A 105 -4.99 2.65 3.97
N ILE A 106 -5.46 3.78 3.39
CA ILE A 106 -5.85 3.88 1.97
C ILE A 106 -4.68 3.47 1.07
N ALA A 107 -3.49 4.04 1.29
CA ALA A 107 -2.29 3.74 0.51
C ALA A 107 -1.95 2.23 0.51
N TRP A 108 -1.91 1.61 1.70
CA TRP A 108 -1.69 0.18 1.83
C TRP A 108 -2.76 -0.63 1.09
N SER A 109 -4.05 -0.33 1.30
CA SER A 109 -5.15 -1.10 0.71
C SER A 109 -5.16 -1.03 -0.81
N LEU A 110 -4.81 0.14 -1.37
CA LEU A 110 -4.75 0.35 -2.81
C LEU A 110 -3.55 -0.37 -3.42
N VAL A 111 -2.37 -0.31 -2.77
CA VAL A 111 -1.19 -1.07 -3.20
C VAL A 111 -1.47 -2.58 -3.09
N HIS A 112 -2.03 -3.06 -1.99
CA HIS A 112 -2.39 -4.47 -1.83
C HIS A 112 -3.37 -4.91 -2.91
N PHE A 113 -4.41 -4.12 -3.19
CA PHE A 113 -5.34 -4.40 -4.29
C PHE A 113 -4.60 -4.51 -5.63
N LEU A 114 -3.76 -3.54 -5.98
CA LEU A 114 -3.04 -3.55 -7.25
C LEU A 114 -2.04 -4.72 -7.34
N MET A 115 -1.35 -5.04 -6.25
CA MET A 115 -0.41 -6.17 -6.19
C MET A 115 -1.08 -7.55 -6.29
N SER A 116 -2.41 -7.64 -6.17
CA SER A 116 -3.15 -8.89 -6.30
C SER A 116 -3.28 -9.42 -7.73
N SER A 117 -2.83 -8.66 -8.73
CA SER A 117 -2.92 -9.04 -10.15
C SER A 117 -1.71 -8.54 -10.94
N LYS A 118 -1.38 -9.23 -12.04
CA LYS A 118 -0.31 -8.80 -12.95
C LYS A 118 -0.56 -7.39 -13.50
N ASP A 119 -1.78 -7.11 -13.93
CA ASP A 119 -2.15 -5.80 -14.48
C ASP A 119 -2.06 -4.67 -13.45
N GLY A 120 -2.42 -4.95 -12.19
CA GLY A 120 -2.28 -3.99 -11.11
C GLY A 120 -0.82 -3.74 -10.72
N THR A 121 0.03 -4.78 -10.69
CA THR A 121 1.48 -4.61 -10.51
C THR A 121 2.09 -3.77 -11.63
N GLU A 122 1.72 -4.02 -12.88
CA GLU A 122 2.16 -3.19 -14.03
C GLU A 122 1.63 -1.75 -13.94
N THR A 123 0.43 -1.55 -13.38
CA THR A 123 -0.10 -0.20 -13.11
C THR A 123 0.80 0.56 -12.14
N ILE A 124 1.20 -0.07 -11.02
CA ILE A 124 2.11 0.57 -10.04
C ILE A 124 3.43 0.96 -10.72
N LYS A 125 4.03 0.04 -11.49
CA LYS A 125 5.29 0.30 -12.21
C LYS A 125 5.16 1.49 -13.17
N LYS A 126 4.07 1.56 -13.94
CA LYS A 126 3.79 2.68 -14.84
C LYS A 126 3.62 3.99 -14.08
N ILE A 127 2.92 3.99 -12.94
CA ILE A 127 2.77 5.20 -12.12
C ILE A 127 4.13 5.68 -11.61
N MET A 128 4.95 4.77 -11.05
CA MET A 128 6.28 5.10 -10.55
C MET A 128 7.18 5.66 -11.66
N ASN A 129 7.23 5.00 -12.81
CA ASN A 129 8.09 5.41 -13.92
C ASN A 129 7.66 6.77 -14.50
N ASN A 130 6.37 6.96 -14.79
CA ASN A 130 5.89 8.21 -15.38
C ASN A 130 6.03 9.39 -14.41
N PHE A 131 5.71 9.19 -13.13
CA PHE A 131 5.86 10.23 -12.12
C PHE A 131 7.33 10.58 -11.86
N SER A 132 8.24 9.60 -11.97
CA SER A 132 9.67 9.86 -11.83
C SER A 132 10.27 10.62 -13.01
N ILE A 133 9.66 10.53 -14.20
CA ILE A 133 10.08 11.27 -15.39
C ILE A 133 9.55 12.71 -15.33
N ASP A 134 8.31 12.87 -14.90
CA ASP A 134 7.61 14.16 -14.84
C ASP A 134 6.65 14.17 -13.65
N ASP A 135 7.07 14.84 -12.57
CA ASP A 135 6.25 15.05 -11.37
C ASP A 135 5.44 16.35 -11.42
N GLU A 136 5.54 17.13 -12.51
CA GLU A 136 4.69 18.30 -12.77
C GLU A 136 3.34 17.88 -13.39
N THR A 137 3.33 16.78 -14.16
CA THR A 137 2.07 16.21 -14.66
C THR A 137 1.18 15.83 -13.47
N PRO A 138 -0.08 16.31 -13.40
CA PRO A 138 -0.95 15.97 -12.28
C PRO A 138 -1.19 14.46 -12.19
N LEU A 139 -1.03 13.92 -10.99
CA LEU A 139 -1.08 12.47 -10.70
C LEU A 139 -2.31 11.76 -11.29
N ILE A 140 -3.46 12.45 -11.34
CA ILE A 140 -4.70 11.92 -11.94
C ILE A 140 -4.51 11.56 -13.42
N PHE A 141 -3.76 12.36 -14.19
CA PHE A 141 -3.46 12.04 -15.59
C PHE A 141 -2.57 10.80 -15.70
N ILE A 142 -1.57 10.67 -14.83
CA ILE A 142 -0.68 9.51 -14.79
C ILE A 142 -1.48 8.24 -14.45
N VAL A 143 -2.37 8.30 -13.45
CA VAL A 143 -3.24 7.18 -13.07
C VAL A 143 -4.16 6.79 -14.22
N ASN A 144 -4.81 7.76 -14.87
CA ASN A 144 -5.72 7.50 -15.99
C ASN A 144 -5.02 6.81 -17.17
N LYS A 145 -3.75 7.12 -17.42
CA LYS A 145 -2.94 6.45 -18.45
C LYS A 145 -2.42 5.07 -18.00
N SER A 146 -2.20 4.88 -16.69
CA SER A 146 -1.52 3.70 -16.17
C SER A 146 -2.47 2.52 -15.92
N TYR A 147 -3.68 2.79 -15.44
CA TYR A 147 -4.70 1.77 -15.15
C TYR A 147 -5.69 1.63 -16.31
N SER A 148 -5.84 0.43 -16.88
CA SER A 148 -6.82 0.15 -17.94
C SER A 148 -8.24 0.43 -17.45
N GLY A 149 -8.87 1.50 -17.97
CA GLY A 149 -10.19 1.98 -17.54
C GLY A 149 -10.16 3.21 -16.63
N GLY A 150 -8.96 3.72 -16.33
CA GLY A 150 -8.74 4.99 -15.64
C GLY A 150 -9.20 5.02 -14.19
N LEU A 151 -9.22 6.23 -13.62
CA LEU A 151 -9.48 6.50 -12.21
C LEU A 151 -10.83 5.93 -11.74
N ASN A 152 -11.89 6.11 -12.54
CA ASN A 152 -13.23 5.68 -12.16
C ASN A 152 -13.33 4.15 -12.05
N LEU A 153 -12.72 3.41 -12.99
CA LEU A 153 -12.72 1.95 -12.93
C LEU A 153 -11.79 1.44 -11.81
N LEU A 154 -10.64 2.10 -11.61
CA LEU A 154 -9.74 1.82 -10.49
C LEU A 154 -10.48 1.92 -9.17
N GLU A 155 -11.17 3.04 -8.92
CA GLU A 155 -11.93 3.27 -7.69
C GLU A 155 -13.05 2.23 -7.52
N LYS A 156 -13.80 1.94 -8.58
CA LYS A 156 -14.87 0.93 -8.54
C LYS A 156 -14.33 -0.45 -8.18
N ASN A 157 -13.22 -0.86 -8.79
CA ASN A 157 -12.62 -2.17 -8.55
C ASN A 157 -11.99 -2.25 -7.15
N TRP A 158 -11.33 -1.19 -6.69
CA TRP A 158 -10.82 -1.09 -5.33
C TRP A 158 -11.95 -1.12 -4.29
N HIS A 159 -13.05 -0.41 -4.51
CA HIS A 159 -14.23 -0.51 -3.64
C HIS A 159 -14.84 -1.91 -3.62
N ALA A 160 -14.79 -2.66 -4.73
CA ALA A 160 -15.21 -4.05 -4.75
C ALA A 160 -14.27 -4.93 -3.91
N PHE A 161 -12.95 -4.69 -3.99
CA PHE A 161 -11.95 -5.34 -3.13
C PHE A 161 -12.18 -5.04 -1.65
N LEU A 162 -12.47 -3.78 -1.26
CA LEU A 162 -12.73 -3.41 0.13
C LEU A 162 -13.95 -4.14 0.73
N LYS A 163 -14.92 -4.53 -0.11
CA LYS A 163 -16.09 -5.34 0.30
C LYS A 163 -15.79 -6.84 0.41
N SER A 164 -14.61 -7.26 -0.03
CA SER A 164 -14.14 -8.64 0.04
C SER A 164 -13.16 -8.84 1.20
N SER A 165 -12.73 -10.08 1.44
CA SER A 165 -11.65 -10.38 2.38
C SER A 165 -10.31 -10.41 1.64
N PRO A 166 -9.30 -9.63 2.06
CA PRO A 166 -8.01 -9.65 1.40
C PRO A 166 -7.30 -10.99 1.70
N SER A 167 -6.73 -11.59 0.67
CA SER A 167 -5.92 -12.81 0.77
C SER A 167 -4.44 -12.47 0.77
N ALA A 168 -3.60 -13.32 1.35
CA ALA A 168 -2.17 -13.19 1.22
C ALA A 168 -1.71 -13.41 -0.23
N HIS A 169 -0.65 -12.71 -0.64
CA HIS A 169 -0.01 -12.95 -1.93
C HIS A 169 1.18 -13.90 -1.74
N VAL A 170 1.23 -14.95 -2.55
CA VAL A 170 2.31 -15.94 -2.53
C VAL A 170 3.16 -15.75 -3.79
N PHE A 171 4.45 -15.52 -3.59
CA PHE A 171 5.43 -15.55 -4.66
C PHE A 171 6.29 -16.82 -4.49
N ASN A 172 6.25 -17.68 -5.50
CA ASN A 172 7.04 -18.91 -5.52
C ASN A 172 8.34 -18.62 -6.27
N SER A 173 9.48 -18.87 -5.63
CA SER A 173 10.81 -18.70 -6.24
C SER A 173 11.14 -19.74 -7.32
N ASN A 174 10.27 -20.71 -7.55
CA ASN A 174 10.44 -21.81 -8.50
C ASN A 174 9.72 -21.61 -9.85
N GLN A 175 9.42 -20.37 -10.25
CA GLN A 175 8.89 -20.03 -11.57
C GLN A 175 9.71 -18.93 -12.24
#